data_AF-A0A7K0NBQ1-F1
#
_entry.id   AF-A0A7K0NBQ1-F1
#
_cell.length_a   1.000
_cell.length_b   1.000
_cell.length_c   1.000
_cell.angle_alpha   90.00
_cell.angle_beta   90.00
_cell.angle_gamma   90.00
#
_symmetry.space_group_name_H-M   'P 1'
#
loop_
_entity.id
_entity.type
_entity.pdbx_description
1 polymer ?
#
loop_
_entity_poly.entity_id
_entity_poly.type
_entity_poly.pdbx_seq_one_letter_code
_entity_poly.pdbx_strand_id
1 'polypeptide(L)'
;SQTSLIQMIGRAARNVDGQVIMYADNRTPAMEFAISETSRRRELQIAYNLKHGINPQTVRKAIGDILSILRPATSGTNGAPYPGKGKRKDHERDKVMRELRALPHGELARLIATLEEEMNQAAEELKFEYAARLRDEVKELKRELRDAH
;
A
#
# COMPACT_ATOMS: atom_id res chain seq x y z
N SER A 1 -11.67 25.06 -6.60
CA SER A 1 -11.14 24.98 -7.98
C SER A 1 -11.61 23.69 -8.66
N GLN A 2 -11.90 23.73 -9.97
CA GLN A 2 -12.37 22.56 -10.76
C GLN A 2 -11.41 21.38 -10.72
N THR A 3 -10.11 21.65 -10.92
CA THR A 3 -9.06 20.62 -10.96
C THR A 3 -8.89 19.91 -9.63
N SER A 4 -9.05 20.62 -8.51
CA SER A 4 -8.99 20.04 -7.16
C SER A 4 -10.10 19.02 -6.92
N LEU A 5 -11.33 19.29 -7.37
CA LEU A 5 -12.45 18.34 -7.23
C LEU A 5 -12.16 17.04 -8.00
N ILE A 6 -11.66 17.15 -9.23
CA ILE A 6 -11.29 15.97 -10.05
C ILE A 6 -10.18 15.16 -9.38
N GLN A 7 -9.16 15.82 -8.82
CA GLN A 7 -8.08 15.14 -8.11
C GLN A 7 -8.58 14.43 -6.85
N MET A 8 -9.50 15.03 -6.09
CA MET A 8 -10.11 14.39 -4.91
C MET A 8 -10.95 13.17 -5.32
N ILE A 9 -11.78 13.29 -6.36
CA ILE A 9 -12.57 12.16 -6.89
C ILE A 9 -11.65 11.02 -7.35
N GLY A 10 -10.54 11.35 -8.02
CA GLY A 10 -9.57 10.38 -8.51
C GLY A 10 -8.93 9.51 -7.42
N ARG A 11 -8.96 9.94 -6.15
CA ARG A 11 -8.47 9.11 -5.03
C ARG A 11 -9.37 7.89 -4.80
N ALA A 12 -10.68 8.02 -5.00
CA ALA A 12 -11.65 6.94 -4.83
C ALA A 12 -11.60 5.91 -5.98
N ALA A 13 -11.14 6.32 -7.17
CA ALA A 13 -11.10 5.47 -8.37
C ALA A 13 -10.10 4.29 -8.31
N ARG A 14 -9.37 4.12 -7.19
CA ARG A 14 -8.44 3.00 -6.97
C ARG A 14 -9.13 1.73 -6.47
N ASN A 15 -10.41 1.81 -6.10
CA ASN A 15 -11.22 0.70 -5.61
C ASN A 15 -12.43 0.50 -6.53
N VAL A 16 -12.83 -0.76 -6.76
CA VAL A 16 -14.03 -1.14 -7.49
C VAL A 16 -15.28 -0.48 -6.90
N ASP A 17 -15.40 -0.43 -5.57
CA ASP A 17 -16.53 0.17 -4.86
C ASP A 17 -16.28 1.65 -4.49
N GLY A 18 -15.35 2.31 -5.20
CA GLY A 18 -15.02 3.71 -4.96
C GLY A 18 -16.21 4.64 -5.15
N GLN A 19 -16.62 5.32 -4.07
CA GLN A 19 -17.70 6.31 -4.06
C GLN A 19 -17.21 7.66 -3.53
N VAL A 20 -17.79 8.74 -4.04
CA VAL A 20 -17.55 10.11 -3.58
C VAL A 20 -18.88 10.76 -3.24
N ILE A 21 -18.95 11.36 -2.06
CA ILE A 21 -20.11 12.12 -1.58
C ILE A 21 -19.66 13.58 -1.44
N MET A 22 -20.39 14.50 -2.09
CA MET A 22 -20.14 15.93 -1.99
C MET A 22 -21.29 16.59 -1.22
N TYR A 23 -21.00 17.14 -0.05
CA TYR A 23 -21.97 17.94 0.71
C TYR A 23 -21.93 19.39 0.21
N ALA A 24 -23.04 19.86 -0.33
CA ALA A 24 -23.20 21.24 -0.76
C ALA A 24 -24.69 21.58 -0.82
N ASP A 25 -25.04 22.83 -0.49
CA ASP A 25 -26.41 23.31 -0.62
C ASP A 25 -26.84 23.49 -2.07
N ASN A 26 -25.88 23.84 -2.95
CA ASN A 26 -26.11 24.05 -4.38
C ASN A 26 -24.96 23.48 -5.22
N ARG A 27 -25.27 23.09 -6.47
CA ARG A 27 -24.28 22.66 -7.45
C ARG A 27 -23.55 23.87 -8.05
N THR A 28 -22.27 24.00 -7.73
CA THR A 28 -21.42 25.03 -8.34
C THR A 28 -21.00 24.62 -9.76
N PRO A 29 -20.64 25.56 -10.66
CA PRO A 29 -20.12 25.23 -11.99
C PRO A 29 -18.88 24.31 -11.95
N ALA A 30 -18.10 24.39 -10.88
CA ALA A 30 -16.94 23.52 -10.69
C ALA A 30 -17.32 22.07 -10.35
N MET A 31 -18.39 21.88 -9.56
CA MET A 31 -18.96 20.57 -9.29
C MET A 31 -19.59 19.97 -10.54
N GLU A 32 -20.35 20.76 -11.29
CA GLU A 32 -21.00 20.33 -12.53
C GLU A 32 -19.96 19.82 -13.54
N PHE A 33 -18.87 20.55 -13.71
CA PHE A 33 -17.74 20.13 -14.55
C PHE A 33 -17.08 18.83 -14.04
N ALA A 34 -16.78 18.74 -12.74
CA ALA A 34 -16.13 17.56 -12.18
C ALA A 34 -17.02 16.30 -12.27
N ILE A 35 -18.33 16.44 -12.05
CA ILE A 35 -19.31 15.35 -12.12
C ILE A 35 -19.49 14.90 -13.57
N SER A 36 -19.63 15.82 -14.52
CA SER A 36 -19.81 15.48 -15.94
C SER A 36 -18.56 14.80 -16.53
N GLU A 37 -17.36 15.31 -16.24
CA GLU A 37 -16.11 14.70 -16.69
C GLU A 37 -15.87 13.32 -16.05
N THR A 38 -16.25 13.14 -14.78
CA THR A 38 -16.17 11.82 -14.11
C THR A 38 -17.13 10.83 -14.75
N SER A 39 -18.37 11.24 -15.04
CA SER A 39 -19.40 10.40 -15.65
C SER A 39 -19.01 9.97 -17.06
N ARG A 40 -18.55 10.93 -17.88
CA ARG A 40 -18.03 10.68 -19.24
C ARG A 40 -16.91 9.63 -19.24
N ARG A 41 -15.93 9.76 -18.33
CA ARG A 41 -14.83 8.78 -18.21
C ARG A 41 -15.32 7.40 -17.79
N ARG A 42 -16.24 7.34 -16.81
CA ARG A 42 -16.79 6.08 -16.31
C ARG A 42 -17.56 5.34 -17.39
N GLU A 43 -18.36 6.03 -18.19
CA GLU A 43 -19.09 5.44 -19.33
C GLU A 43 -18.14 4.82 -20.36
N LEU A 44 -17.09 5.54 -20.76
CA LEU A 44 -16.07 5.02 -21.68
C LEU A 44 -15.38 3.78 -21.11
N GLN A 45 -15.05 3.78 -19.82
CA GLN A 45 -14.41 2.64 -19.15
C GLN A 45 -15.34 1.42 -19.09
N ILE A 46 -16.62 1.61 -18.76
CA ILE A 46 -17.60 0.53 -18.73
C ILE A 46 -17.79 -0.06 -20.13
N ALA A 47 -17.93 0.79 -21.16
CA ALA A 47 -18.07 0.34 -22.54
C ALA A 47 -16.83 -0.45 -23.01
N TYR A 48 -15.64 0.04 -22.67
CA TYR A 48 -14.38 -0.66 -22.96
C TYR A 48 -14.32 -2.02 -22.24
N ASN A 49 -14.64 -2.05 -20.94
CA ASN A 49 -14.62 -3.28 -20.15
C ASN A 49 -15.61 -4.31 -20.68
N LEU A 50 -16.84 -3.90 -21.02
CA LEU A 50 -17.86 -4.77 -21.58
C LEU A 50 -17.43 -5.35 -22.94
N LYS A 51 -16.85 -4.51 -23.81
CA LYS A 51 -16.35 -4.95 -25.12
C LYS A 51 -15.21 -5.97 -25.02
N HIS A 52 -14.39 -5.88 -23.98
CA HIS A 52 -13.21 -6.73 -23.80
C HIS A 52 -13.37 -7.82 -22.73
N GLY A 53 -14.56 -7.95 -22.12
CA GLY A 53 -14.82 -8.92 -21.06
C GLY A 53 -13.97 -8.69 -19.79
N ILE A 54 -13.58 -7.44 -19.50
CA ILE A 54 -12.75 -7.11 -18.33
C ILE A 54 -13.65 -6.95 -17.11
N ASN A 55 -13.43 -7.77 -16.09
CA ASN A 55 -14.06 -7.58 -14.80
C ASN A 55 -13.22 -6.62 -13.94
N PRO A 56 -13.75 -5.47 -13.48
CA PRO A 56 -13.00 -4.55 -12.64
C PRO A 56 -12.63 -5.22 -11.32
N GLN A 57 -11.35 -5.17 -10.97
CA GLN A 57 -10.81 -5.69 -9.71
C GLN A 57 -9.94 -4.63 -9.04
N THR A 58 -10.02 -4.56 -7.71
CA THR A 58 -9.15 -3.68 -6.93
C THR A 58 -7.73 -4.22 -7.00
N VAL A 59 -6.80 -3.38 -7.44
CA VAL A 59 -5.38 -3.75 -7.54
C VAL A 59 -4.84 -4.00 -6.13
N ARG A 60 -4.54 -5.26 -5.81
CA ARG A 60 -3.76 -5.63 -4.62
C ARG A 60 -2.31 -5.29 -4.90
N LYS A 61 -1.91 -4.04 -4.61
CA LYS A 61 -0.51 -3.64 -4.71
C LYS A 61 0.27 -4.37 -3.60
N ALA A 62 1.18 -5.25 -3.99
CA ALA A 62 2.01 -6.01 -3.07
C ALA A 62 2.91 -5.07 -2.27
N ILE A 63 2.44 -4.63 -1.11
CA ILE A 63 3.33 -4.26 0.01
C ILE A 63 4.23 -5.47 0.34
N GLY A 64 3.77 -6.68 0.00
CA GLY A 64 4.50 -7.94 0.12
C GLY A 64 5.79 -8.05 -0.69
N ASP A 65 6.02 -7.30 -1.79
CA ASP A 65 7.30 -7.39 -2.52
C ASP A 65 8.45 -6.68 -1.79
N ILE A 66 8.13 -5.66 -0.98
CA ILE A 66 9.10 -5.06 -0.06
C ILE A 66 9.37 -6.02 1.11
N LEU A 67 8.32 -6.67 1.61
CA LEU A 67 8.42 -7.64 2.71
C LEU A 67 9.17 -8.93 2.29
N SER A 68 9.05 -9.35 1.03
CA SER A 68 9.75 -10.52 0.49
C SER A 68 11.24 -10.28 0.32
N ILE A 69 11.65 -9.03 0.06
CA ILE A 69 13.06 -8.62 0.05
C ILE A 69 13.61 -8.47 1.47
N LEU A 70 12.78 -8.05 2.45
CA LEU A 70 13.15 -7.93 3.86
C LEU A 70 13.18 -9.27 4.61
N ARG A 71 12.39 -10.27 4.20
CA ARG A 71 12.42 -11.64 4.74
C ARG A 71 13.52 -12.46 4.06
N PRO A 72 14.70 -12.68 4.67
CA PRO A 72 15.52 -13.82 4.26
C PRO A 72 14.68 -15.07 4.52
N ALA A 73 14.54 -15.92 3.50
CA ALA A 73 13.85 -17.20 3.57
C ALA A 73 14.09 -17.89 4.92
N THR A 74 13.08 -17.89 5.77
CA THR A 74 12.98 -18.74 6.97
C THR A 74 11.83 -19.71 6.76
N SER A 75 11.88 -20.41 5.63
CA SER A 75 11.23 -21.71 5.50
C SER A 75 12.29 -22.75 5.76
N GLY A 76 12.05 -23.59 6.77
CA GLY A 76 13.06 -24.42 7.42
C GLY A 76 13.66 -25.50 6.52
N THR A 77 14.86 -25.25 6.02
CA THR A 77 15.77 -26.32 5.61
C THR A 77 16.99 -26.31 6.51
N ASN A 78 17.08 -27.30 7.39
CA ASN A 78 18.32 -27.73 8.03
C ASN A 78 19.41 -27.87 6.95
N GLY A 79 20.37 -26.95 6.93
CA GLY A 79 21.51 -26.98 6.03
C GLY A 79 22.61 -26.11 6.58
N ALA A 80 23.73 -26.73 6.93
CA ALA A 80 24.87 -26.12 7.62
C ALA A 80 25.37 -24.81 6.96
N PRO A 81 26.03 -23.92 7.72
CA PRO A 81 26.51 -22.64 7.20
C PRO A 81 27.59 -22.86 6.12
N TYR A 82 27.29 -22.50 4.87
CA TYR A 82 28.31 -22.38 3.82
C TYR A 82 28.87 -20.95 3.84
N PRO A 83 30.18 -20.74 4.11
CA PRO A 83 30.78 -19.41 4.10
C PRO A 83 30.98 -18.95 2.65
N GLY A 84 30.38 -17.82 2.25
CA GLY A 84 30.71 -17.22 0.95
C GLY A 84 29.73 -16.21 0.31
N LYS A 85 28.53 -15.97 0.85
CA LYS A 85 27.51 -15.11 0.19
C LYS A 85 27.08 -13.86 0.98
N GLY A 86 27.97 -13.28 1.79
CA GLY A 86 27.64 -12.10 2.61
C GLY A 86 27.55 -10.77 1.84
N LYS A 87 28.47 -10.49 0.90
CA LYS A 87 28.69 -9.12 0.42
C LYS A 87 27.67 -8.55 -0.59
N ARG A 88 26.89 -9.40 -1.27
CA ARG A 88 25.86 -8.92 -2.23
C ARG A 88 24.52 -8.58 -1.56
N LYS A 89 24.26 -9.10 -0.35
CA LYS A 89 22.96 -8.98 0.34
C LYS A 89 22.81 -7.64 1.07
N ASP A 90 23.90 -7.08 1.59
CA ASP A 90 23.87 -5.80 2.31
C ASP A 90 23.57 -4.62 1.36
N HIS A 91 24.02 -4.67 0.11
CA HIS A 91 23.79 -3.60 -0.86
C HIS A 91 22.31 -3.50 -1.31
N GLU A 92 21.59 -4.63 -1.38
CA GLU A 92 20.15 -4.59 -1.70
C GLU A 92 19.32 -4.09 -0.51
N ARG A 93 19.69 -4.46 0.72
CA ARG A 93 19.05 -3.94 1.94
C ARG A 93 19.22 -2.42 2.07
N ASP A 94 20.43 -1.92 1.83
CA ASP A 94 20.71 -0.48 1.85
C ASP A 94 19.96 0.28 0.75
N LYS A 95 19.76 -0.34 -0.42
CA LYS A 95 19.01 0.25 -1.53
C LYS A 95 17.52 0.32 -1.22
N VAL A 96 16.94 -0.75 -0.67
CA VAL A 96 15.54 -0.80 -0.24
C VAL A 96 15.28 0.17 0.91
N MET A 97 16.19 0.27 1.88
CA MET A 97 16.08 1.28 2.95
C MET A 97 16.18 2.71 2.42
N ARG A 98 17.02 2.96 1.41
CA ARG A 98 17.13 4.28 0.75
C ARG A 98 15.87 4.62 -0.05
N GLU A 99 15.27 3.62 -0.69
CA GLU A 99 13.98 3.77 -1.40
C GLU A 99 12.84 3.99 -0.39
N LEU A 100 12.77 3.25 0.73
CA LEU A 100 11.80 3.48 1.82
C LEU A 100 11.92 4.87 2.45
N ARG A 101 13.14 5.38 2.65
CA ARG A 101 13.38 6.74 3.13
C ARG A 101 13.00 7.83 2.11
N ALA A 102 12.89 7.47 0.84
CA ALA A 102 12.44 8.35 -0.23
C ALA A 102 10.91 8.30 -0.45
N LEU A 103 10.21 7.36 0.18
CA LEU A 103 8.74 7.29 0.12
C LEU A 103 8.13 8.45 0.93
N PRO A 104 7.01 9.04 0.46
CA PRO A 104 6.27 10.03 1.25
C PRO A 104 5.86 9.43 2.59
N HIS A 105 5.99 10.18 3.68
CA HIS A 105 5.66 9.81 5.07
C HIS A 105 4.37 8.97 5.25
N GLY A 106 3.36 9.17 4.39
CA GLY A 106 2.13 8.40 4.39
C GLY A 106 2.26 6.92 3.98
N GLU A 107 3.33 6.51 3.30
CA GLU A 107 3.55 5.11 2.91
C GLU A 107 4.22 4.31 4.03
N LEU A 108 5.12 4.92 4.81
CA LEU A 108 5.70 4.29 6.01
C LEU A 108 4.63 4.05 7.08
N ALA A 109 3.73 5.02 7.28
CA ALA A 109 2.58 4.85 8.17
C ALA A 109 1.65 3.70 7.74
N ARG A 110 1.46 3.48 6.44
CA ARG A 110 0.66 2.37 5.91
C ARG A 110 1.33 1.01 6.10
N LEU A 111 2.65 0.95 5.95
CA LEU A 111 3.41 -0.27 6.20
C LEU A 111 3.30 -0.68 7.69
N ILE A 112 3.47 0.29 8.59
CA ILE A 112 3.27 0.09 10.03
C ILE A 112 1.86 -0.48 10.32
N ALA A 113 0.82 0.13 9.76
CA ALA A 113 -0.56 -0.35 9.95
C ALA A 113 -0.77 -1.78 9.44
N THR A 114 -0.15 -2.15 8.33
CA THR A 114 -0.25 -3.51 7.76
C THR A 114 0.44 -4.55 8.66
N LEU A 115 1.62 -4.22 9.18
CA LEU A 115 2.36 -5.10 10.10
C LEU A 115 1.67 -5.24 11.46
N GLU A 116 1.01 -4.20 11.94
CA GLU A 116 0.18 -4.26 13.15
C GLU A 116 -1.02 -5.19 12.97
N GLU A 117 -1.67 -5.15 11.81
CA GLU A 117 -2.78 -6.06 11.48
C GLU A 117 -2.30 -7.52 11.39
N GLU A 118 -1.16 -7.77 10.75
CA GLU A 118 -0.54 -9.11 10.69
C GLU A 118 -0.11 -9.61 12.08
N MET A 119 0.38 -8.72 12.94
CA MET A 119 0.73 -9.04 14.33
C MET A 119 -0.51 -9.45 15.14
N ASN A 120 -1.62 -8.73 14.98
CA ASN A 120 -2.88 -9.03 15.68
C ASN A 120 -3.45 -10.38 15.21
N GLN A 121 -3.45 -10.66 13.91
CA GLN A 121 -3.85 -11.96 13.37
C GLN A 121 -2.97 -13.09 13.90
N ALA A 122 -1.65 -12.88 13.96
CA ALA A 122 -0.73 -13.86 14.54
C ALA A 122 -1.01 -14.12 16.02
N ALA A 123 -1.43 -13.10 16.78
CA ALA A 123 -1.83 -13.25 18.17
C ALA A 123 -3.15 -14.03 18.33
N GLU A 124 -4.14 -13.77 17.47
CA GLU A 124 -5.40 -14.52 17.40
C GLU A 124 -5.17 -16.01 17.07
N GLU A 125 -4.22 -16.30 16.18
CA GLU A 125 -3.81 -17.65 15.80
C GLU A 125 -2.87 -18.32 16.83
N LEU A 126 -2.63 -17.70 17.99
CA LEU A 126 -1.74 -18.19 19.06
C LEU A 126 -0.27 -18.36 18.64
N LYS A 127 0.16 -17.68 17.57
CA LYS A 127 1.53 -17.66 17.05
C LYS A 127 2.36 -16.57 17.74
N PHE A 128 2.54 -16.69 19.06
CA PHE A 128 3.13 -15.64 19.90
C PHE A 128 4.56 -15.25 19.53
N GLU A 129 5.41 -16.20 19.12
CA GLU A 129 6.78 -15.90 18.68
C GLU A 129 6.80 -15.03 17.42
N TYR A 130 5.87 -15.29 16.51
CA TYR A 130 5.74 -14.54 15.27
C TYR A 130 5.19 -13.13 15.53
N ALA A 131 4.15 -13.03 16.37
CA ALA A 131 3.63 -11.74 16.82
C ALA A 131 4.69 -10.90 17.55
N ALA A 132 5.53 -11.52 18.39
CA ALA A 132 6.62 -10.82 19.09
C ALA A 132 7.66 -10.24 18.12
N ARG A 133 8.00 -10.98 17.05
CA ARG A 133 8.91 -10.50 16.00
C ARG A 133 8.32 -9.29 15.26
N LEU A 134 7.05 -9.39 14.86
CA LEU A 134 6.35 -8.29 14.18
C LEU A 134 6.25 -7.04 15.06
N ARG A 135 6.01 -7.21 16.36
CA ARG A 135 5.99 -6.11 17.35
C ARG A 135 7.31 -5.34 17.37
N ASP A 136 8.43 -6.05 17.40
CA ASP A 136 9.75 -5.44 17.50
C ASP A 136 10.12 -4.69 16.19
N GLU A 137 9.72 -5.23 15.03
CA GLU A 137 9.88 -4.59 13.72
C GLU A 137 8.99 -3.33 13.58
N VAL A 138 7.72 -3.40 14.01
CA VAL A 138 6.83 -2.23 14.09
C VAL A 138 7.42 -1.14 15.00
N LYS A 139 8.02 -1.52 16.12
CA LYS A 139 8.62 -0.58 17.08
C LYS A 139 9.81 0.16 16.46
N GLU A 140 10.61 -0.52 15.66
CA GLU A 140 11.74 0.07 14.94
C GLU A 140 11.27 1.03 13.84
N LEU A 141 10.33 0.61 12.99
CA LEU A 141 9.76 1.46 11.93
C LEU A 141 9.06 2.70 12.50
N LYS A 142 8.36 2.56 13.64
CA LYS A 142 7.78 3.69 14.37
C LYS A 142 8.83 4.65 14.94
N ARG A 143 10.03 4.14 15.29
CA ARG A 143 11.14 5.00 15.73
C ARG A 143 11.68 5.79 14.56
N GLU A 144 11.94 5.14 13.43
CA GLU A 144 12.42 5.82 12.22
C GLU A 144 11.43 6.88 11.71
N LEU A 145 10.12 6.61 11.79
CA LEU A 145 9.09 7.60 11.45
C LEU A 145 9.13 8.84 12.36
N ARG A 146 9.44 8.66 13.65
CA ARG A 146 9.57 9.76 14.62
C ARG A 146 10.90 10.50 14.48
N ASP A 147 11.98 9.81 14.15
CA ASP A 147 13.31 10.42 13.99
C ASP A 147 13.43 11.18 12.64
N ALA A 148 12.51 10.92 11.70
CA ALA A 148 12.36 11.68 10.46
C ALA A 148 11.56 12.99 10.62
N HIS A 149 11.04 13.29 11.82
CA HIS A 149 10.38 14.54 12.17
C HIS A 149 11.34 15.63 12.63
#